data_AF-A0A9Q1I8Z0-F1
#
_entry.id   AF-A0A9Q1I8Z0-F1
#
_cell.length_a   1.000
_cell.length_b   1.000
_cell.length_c   1.000
_cell.angle_alpha   90.00
_cell.angle_beta   90.00
_cell.angle_gamma   90.00
#
_symmetry.space_group_name_H-M   'P 1'
#
loop_
_entity.id
_entity.type
_entity.pdbx_description
1 polymer ?
#
loop_
_entity_poly.entity_id
_entity_poly.type
_entity_poly.pdbx_seq_one_letter_code
_entity_poly.pdbx_strand_id
1 'polypeptide(L)'
;MKLQTTLPDRPKSTSVLVSSSGEIEEGSSVTLTCSSNANPPVQRYTWFKKTGDSSSWRGSGQSLTIWYILSKDSGQYYCEAQNQQGAQTSTPVTIDVQ
;
A
#
# COMPACT_ATOMS: atom_id res chain seq x y z
N MET A 1 19.73 11.62 -32.44
CA MET A 1 19.21 10.84 -31.29
C MET A 1 18.10 11.67 -30.64
N LYS A 2 16.84 11.24 -30.69
CA LYS A 2 15.76 11.91 -29.93
C LYS A 2 15.79 11.33 -28.52
N LEU A 3 16.16 12.14 -27.53
CA LEU A 3 15.91 11.80 -26.13
C LEU A 3 14.39 11.71 -25.97
N GLN A 4 13.86 10.51 -25.80
CA GLN A 4 12.49 10.33 -25.33
C GLN A 4 12.48 10.69 -23.85
N THR A 5 12.35 11.98 -23.54
CA THR A 5 12.21 12.45 -22.17
C THR A 5 10.80 12.10 -21.71
N THR A 6 10.64 11.13 -20.81
CA THR A 6 9.34 10.88 -20.16
C THR A 6 8.94 12.14 -19.40
N LEU A 7 7.75 12.69 -19.71
CA LEU A 7 7.20 13.84 -19.01
C LEU A 7 7.04 13.51 -17.52
N PRO A 8 7.33 14.45 -16.61
CA PRO A 8 7.02 14.26 -15.19
C PRO A 8 5.52 14.05 -14.98
N ASP A 9 5.18 13.07 -14.15
CA ASP A 9 3.81 12.75 -13.75
C ASP A 9 3.72 12.35 -12.27
N ARG A 10 2.52 12.56 -11.71
CA ARG A 10 2.18 12.07 -10.38
C ARG A 10 2.03 10.54 -10.39
N PRO A 11 2.11 9.88 -9.22
CA PRO A 11 1.92 8.44 -9.12
C PRO A 11 0.57 8.00 -9.71
N LYS A 12 0.60 6.91 -10.49
CA LYS A 12 -0.55 6.33 -11.17
C LYS A 12 -0.53 4.81 -11.09
N SER A 13 -1.70 4.19 -11.23
CA SER A 13 -1.87 2.75 -11.09
C SER A 13 -1.40 2.22 -9.73
N THR A 14 -1.54 3.02 -8.67
CA THR A 14 -1.18 2.60 -7.31
C THR A 14 -2.03 1.40 -6.87
N SER A 15 -1.37 0.31 -6.49
CA SER A 15 -1.99 -0.96 -6.15
C SER A 15 -1.29 -1.61 -4.95
N VAL A 16 -2.01 -2.51 -4.27
CA VAL A 16 -1.51 -3.28 -3.14
C VAL A 16 -1.50 -4.75 -3.50
N LEU A 17 -0.35 -5.40 -3.28
CA LEU A 17 -0.20 -6.85 -3.32
C LEU A 17 -0.18 -7.39 -1.89
N VAL A 18 -0.96 -8.44 -1.64
CA VAL A 18 -0.99 -9.17 -0.37
C VAL A 18 -0.16 -10.44 -0.51
N SER A 19 0.80 -10.64 0.38
CA SER A 19 1.64 -11.83 0.44
C SER A 19 1.43 -12.55 1.77
N SER A 20 0.83 -13.74 1.73
CA SER A 20 0.67 -14.70 2.83
C SER A 20 1.06 -16.10 2.36
N SER A 21 1.36 -17.00 3.29
CA SER A 21 1.66 -18.41 2.99
C SER A 21 0.41 -19.29 2.75
N GLY A 22 -0.78 -18.71 2.82
CA GLY A 22 -2.07 -19.39 2.77
C GLY A 22 -3.19 -18.50 3.31
N GLU A 23 -4.20 -19.13 3.92
CA GLU A 23 -5.16 -18.41 4.76
C GLU A 23 -4.42 -17.66 5.87
N ILE A 24 -4.96 -16.49 6.23
CA ILE A 24 -4.34 -15.63 7.24
C ILE A 24 -4.88 -16.07 8.59
N GLU A 25 -4.13 -16.90 9.30
CA GLU A 25 -4.50 -17.37 10.64
C GLU A 25 -3.92 -16.44 11.72
N GLU A 26 -4.56 -16.41 12.89
CA GLU A 26 -4.01 -15.68 14.04
C GLU A 26 -2.59 -16.15 14.41
N GLY A 27 -1.73 -15.20 14.77
CA GLY A 27 -0.32 -15.45 15.09
C GLY A 27 0.60 -15.57 13.86
N SER A 28 0.06 -15.69 12.65
CA SER A 28 0.83 -15.65 11.41
C SER A 28 1.30 -14.23 11.07
N SER A 29 1.94 -14.05 9.91
CA SER A 29 2.39 -12.73 9.43
C SER A 29 1.99 -12.52 7.98
N VAL A 30 1.51 -11.31 7.68
CA VAL A 30 1.14 -10.89 6.32
C VAL A 30 1.96 -9.68 5.91
N THR A 31 2.40 -9.67 4.65
CA THR A 31 3.11 -8.54 4.05
C THR A 31 2.27 -7.92 2.95
N LEU A 32 1.97 -6.64 3.08
CA LEU A 32 1.36 -5.82 2.04
C LEU A 32 2.46 -5.05 1.33
N THR A 33 2.46 -5.04 0.00
CA THR A 33 3.42 -4.27 -0.81
C THR A 33 2.69 -3.32 -1.74
N CYS A 34 3.06 -2.05 -1.69
CA CYS A 34 2.50 -1.00 -2.55
C CYS A 34 3.35 -0.86 -3.81
N SER A 35 2.70 -0.80 -4.97
CA SER A 35 3.34 -0.55 -6.26
C SER A 35 2.65 0.64 -6.95
N SER A 36 3.41 1.49 -7.63
CA SER A 36 2.88 2.63 -8.36
C SER A 36 3.85 3.07 -9.46
N ASN A 37 3.31 3.51 -10.60
CA ASN A 37 4.09 4.06 -11.70
C ASN A 37 4.21 5.57 -11.50
N ALA A 38 5.43 6.11 -11.48
CA ALA A 38 5.64 7.55 -11.29
C ALA A 38 6.96 8.01 -11.91
N ASN A 39 6.98 9.22 -12.44
CA ASN A 39 8.18 9.90 -12.91
C ASN A 39 8.21 11.36 -12.40
N PRO A 40 9.12 11.78 -11.53
CA PRO A 40 10.17 10.99 -10.89
C PRO A 40 9.61 9.83 -10.03
N PRO A 41 10.44 8.83 -9.66
CA PRO A 41 10.01 7.72 -8.82
C PRO A 41 9.33 8.17 -7.53
N VAL A 42 8.49 7.29 -6.98
CA VAL A 42 7.82 7.51 -5.70
C VAL A 42 8.86 7.74 -4.60
N GLN A 43 8.66 8.81 -3.83
CA GLN A 43 9.56 9.21 -2.74
C GLN A 43 9.03 8.77 -1.38
N ARG A 44 7.71 8.57 -1.27
CA ARG A 44 7.05 8.17 -0.03
C ARG A 44 5.89 7.25 -0.30
N TYR A 45 5.82 6.19 0.50
CA TYR A 45 4.65 5.34 0.64
C TYR A 45 4.15 5.46 2.07
N THR A 46 2.85 5.64 2.23
CA THR A 46 2.17 5.74 3.52
C THR A 46 1.03 4.73 3.57
N TRP A 47 0.94 3.94 4.64
CA TRP A 47 -0.08 2.92 4.81
C TRP A 47 -1.18 3.37 5.77
N PHE A 48 -2.41 3.02 5.41
CA PHE A 48 -3.60 3.32 6.18
C PHE A 48 -4.46 2.07 6.34
N LYS A 49 -5.07 1.93 7.52
CA LYS A 49 -6.18 1.02 7.77
C LYS A 49 -7.46 1.81 7.86
N LYS A 50 -8.47 1.43 7.07
CA LYS A 50 -9.79 2.05 7.09
C LYS A 50 -10.62 1.52 8.26
N THR A 51 -11.27 2.42 8.97
CA THR A 51 -12.14 2.16 10.13
C THR A 51 -13.43 2.96 9.95
N GLY A 52 -14.47 2.32 9.39
CA GLY A 52 -15.68 3.01 8.95
C GLY A 52 -15.37 4.05 7.87
N ASP A 53 -15.78 5.30 8.11
CA ASP A 53 -15.49 6.44 7.24
C ASP A 53 -14.14 7.12 7.54
N SER A 54 -13.42 6.65 8.55
CA SER A 54 -12.11 7.18 8.96
C SER A 54 -10.95 6.28 8.52
N SER A 55 -9.73 6.82 8.56
CA SER A 55 -8.50 6.10 8.25
C SER A 55 -7.46 6.33 9.34
N SER A 56 -6.82 5.25 9.76
CA SER A 56 -5.75 5.26 10.75
C SER A 56 -4.40 5.00 10.08
N TRP A 57 -3.39 5.78 10.43
CA TRP A 57 -2.02 5.58 9.93
C TRP A 57 -1.43 4.27 10.48
N ARG A 58 -0.76 3.50 9.63
CA ARG A 58 -0.17 2.19 9.98
C ARG A 58 1.34 2.10 9.78
N GLY A 59 1.93 3.02 9.02
CA GLY A 59 3.36 2.97 8.73
C GLY A 59 3.74 3.73 7.47
N SER A 60 5.04 3.81 7.25
CA SER A 60 5.63 4.33 6.02
C SER A 60 6.60 3.29 5.45
N GLY A 61 6.80 3.32 4.13
CA GLY A 61 7.63 2.36 3.41
C GLY A 61 6.84 1.61 2.36
N GLN A 62 7.55 1.08 1.34
CA GLN A 62 6.90 0.42 0.22
C GLN A 62 6.12 -0.83 0.65
N SER A 63 6.54 -1.49 1.73
CA SER A 63 5.85 -2.65 2.30
C SER A 63 5.46 -2.40 3.76
N LEU A 64 4.32 -2.96 4.15
CA LEU A 64 3.83 -3.04 5.53
C LEU A 64 3.76 -4.51 5.92
N THR A 65 4.50 -4.90 6.95
CA THR A 65 4.38 -6.25 7.54
C THR A 65 3.60 -6.17 8.84
N ILE A 66 2.56 -6.98 8.97
CA ILE A 66 1.80 -7.15 10.21
C ILE A 66 2.24 -8.47 10.81
N TRP A 67 3.05 -8.39 11.86
CA TRP A 67 3.56 -9.54 12.61
C TRP A 67 2.55 -10.01 13.64
N TYR A 68 2.47 -11.33 13.84
CA TYR A 68 1.59 -11.96 14.83
C TYR A 68 0.16 -11.43 14.74
N ILE A 69 -0.41 -11.50 13.53
CA ILE A 69 -1.69 -10.89 13.20
C ILE A 69 -2.82 -11.46 14.07
N LEU A 70 -3.80 -10.63 14.44
CA LEU A 70 -4.94 -11.01 15.27
C LEU A 70 -6.26 -10.70 14.54
N SER A 71 -7.38 -11.29 14.96
CA SER A 71 -8.71 -11.03 14.37
C SER A 71 -9.08 -9.54 14.32
N LYS A 72 -8.62 -8.75 15.30
CA LYS A 72 -8.82 -7.28 15.33
C LYS A 72 -8.05 -6.53 14.23
N ASP A 73 -7.04 -7.15 13.65
CA ASP A 73 -6.27 -6.61 12.53
C ASP A 73 -6.99 -6.83 11.19
N SER A 74 -8.03 -7.68 11.11
CA SER A 74 -8.92 -7.73 9.94
C SER A 74 -9.47 -6.35 9.57
N GLY A 75 -9.68 -6.13 8.28
CA GLY A 75 -10.21 -4.88 7.75
C GLY A 75 -9.58 -4.47 6.42
N GLN A 76 -9.90 -3.24 5.99
CA GLN A 76 -9.44 -2.73 4.71
C GLN A 76 -8.17 -1.89 4.86
N TYR A 77 -7.16 -2.21 4.05
CA TYR A 77 -5.87 -1.52 4.01
C TYR A 77 -5.64 -0.89 2.65
N TYR A 78 -5.03 0.28 2.62
CA TYR A 78 -4.62 0.94 1.39
C TYR A 78 -3.32 1.72 1.59
N CYS A 79 -2.61 1.99 0.51
CA CYS A 79 -1.42 2.82 0.53
C CYS A 79 -1.65 4.12 -0.25
N GLU A 80 -0.95 5.18 0.15
CA GLU A 80 -0.74 6.38 -0.65
C GLU A 80 0.70 6.38 -1.17
N ALA A 81 0.86 6.52 -2.48
CA ALA A 81 2.15 6.74 -3.13
C ALA A 81 2.29 8.23 -3.48
N GLN A 82 3.42 8.83 -3.14
CA GLN A 82 3.69 10.26 -3.35
C GLN A 82 5.06 10.52 -3.99
N ASN A 83 5.08 11.39 -4.99
CA ASN A 83 6.30 12.03 -5.50
C ASN A 83 6.12 13.58 -5.48
N GLN A 84 7.08 14.31 -6.05
CA GLN A 84 7.03 15.78 -6.12
C GLN A 84 5.88 16.33 -7.00
N GLN A 85 5.34 15.52 -7.91
CA GLN A 85 4.25 15.91 -8.80
C GLN A 85 2.86 15.70 -8.16
N GLY A 86 2.77 14.88 -7.11
CA GLY A 86 1.53 14.65 -6.37
C GLY A 86 1.46 13.28 -5.71
N ALA A 87 0.24 12.85 -5.39
CA ALA A 87 -0.04 11.58 -4.74
C ALA A 87 -1.23 10.84 -5.39
N GLN A 88 -1.25 9.52 -5.21
CA GLN A 88 -2.41 8.67 -5.50
C GLN A 88 -2.54 7.57 -4.44
N THR A 89 -3.76 7.37 -3.96
CA THR A 89 -4.13 6.25 -3.10
C THR A 89 -4.50 5.01 -3.93
N SER A 90 -4.16 3.83 -3.41
CA SER A 90 -4.61 2.57 -3.99
C SER A 90 -6.09 2.33 -3.75
N THR A 91 -6.69 1.41 -4.51
CA THR A 91 -7.92 0.74 -4.07
C THR A 91 -7.63 -0.03 -2.77
N PRO A 92 -8.54 -0.02 -1.78
CA PRO A 92 -8.35 -0.81 -0.57
C PRO A 92 -8.38 -2.32 -0.85
N VAL A 93 -7.57 -3.06 -0.10
CA VAL A 93 -7.60 -4.54 -0.05
C VAL A 93 -8.14 -4.97 1.31
N THR A 94 -8.94 -6.03 1.34
CA THR A 94 -9.45 -6.61 2.58
C THR A 94 -8.48 -7.67 3.08
N ILE A 95 -8.10 -7.55 4.35
CA ILE A 95 -7.40 -8.59 5.11
C ILE A 95 -8.45 -9.22 6.02
N ASP A 96 -8.62 -10.53 5.89
CA ASP A 96 -9.54 -11.32 6.68
C ASP A 96 -8.76 -12.42 7.39
N VAL A 97 -8.67 -12.29 8.70
CA VAL A 97 -7.99 -13.24 9.59
C VAL A 97 -9.00 -14.28 10.05
N GLN A 98 -8.66 -15.56 9.89
CA GLN A 98 -9.47 -16.72 10.31
C GLN A 98 -9.25 -17.06 11.78
#